data_AF-A0A8T4FMG5-F1
#
_entry.id   AF-A0A8T4FMG5-F1
#
_cell.length_a   1.000
_cell.length_b   1.000
_cell.length_c   1.000
_cell.angle_alpha   90.00
_cell.angle_beta   90.00
_cell.angle_gamma   90.00
#
_symmetry.space_group_name_H-M   'P 1'
#
loop_
_entity.id
_entity.type
_entity.pdbx_description
1 polymer ?
#
loop_
_entity_poly.entity_id
_entity_poly.type
_entity_poly.pdbx_seq_one_letter_code
_entity_poly.pdbx_strand_id
1 'polypeptide(L)'
;MKGKQVIPTAKRWEFDELMEYLQSRWDEGFSPKPVKFDHRPVIGTYMVLPGTRRFCVMIYVNAKGVVLITYPTDEEFAIRLIDDIPGKSTLAGIAALSRCFDREKDRKGPAEEMLLKYTEYVRSLLEEDG
;
A
#
# COMPACT_ATOMS: atom_id res chain seq x y z
N MET A 1 0.85 1.03 18.97
CA MET A 1 1.41 1.18 17.61
C MET A 1 0.25 1.09 16.61
N LYS A 2 -0.06 2.17 15.88
CA LYS A 2 -1.03 2.17 14.77
C LYS A 2 -0.27 2.20 13.45
N GLY A 3 0.12 1.02 12.97
CA GLY A 3 0.80 0.85 11.67
C GLY A 3 0.18 -0.29 10.87
N LYS A 4 -1.08 -0.63 11.19
CA LYS A 4 -1.82 -1.75 10.62
C LYS A 4 -3.29 -1.38 10.56
N GLN A 5 -3.88 -1.50 9.39
CA GLN A 5 -5.31 -1.41 9.12
C GLN A 5 -5.79 -2.75 8.59
N VAL A 6 -6.99 -3.16 9.00
CA VAL A 6 -7.64 -4.37 8.51
C VAL A 6 -8.99 -3.96 7.95
N ILE A 7 -9.21 -4.22 6.67
CA ILE A 7 -10.48 -4.04 5.98
C ILE A 7 -11.18 -5.41 6.02
N PRO A 8 -12.24 -5.56 6.83
CA PRO A 8 -13.02 -6.79 6.82
C PRO A 8 -13.71 -6.94 5.47
N THR A 9 -13.63 -8.13 4.88
CA THR A 9 -14.29 -8.45 3.60
C THR A 9 -15.26 -9.62 3.80
N ALA A 10 -16.43 -9.56 3.15
CA ALA A 10 -17.41 -10.65 3.20
C ALA A 10 -16.91 -11.89 2.43
N LYS A 11 -16.21 -11.66 1.31
CA LYS A 11 -15.51 -12.68 0.55
C LYS A 11 -14.12 -12.92 1.13
N ARG A 12 -13.67 -14.18 1.08
CA ARG A 12 -12.29 -14.56 1.37
C ARG A 12 -11.47 -14.42 0.08
N TRP A 13 -10.52 -13.50 0.09
CA TRP A 13 -9.61 -13.25 -1.02
C TRP A 13 -8.37 -14.13 -0.92
N GLU A 14 -7.96 -14.71 -2.04
CA GLU A 14 -6.58 -15.16 -2.23
C GLU A 14 -5.70 -13.98 -2.68
N PHE A 15 -4.39 -14.05 -2.43
CA PHE A 15 -3.50 -12.91 -2.68
C PHE A 15 -3.48 -12.52 -4.16
N ASP A 16 -3.33 -13.50 -5.06
CA ASP A 16 -3.27 -13.25 -6.51
C ASP A 16 -4.61 -12.69 -7.03
N GLU A 17 -5.73 -13.21 -6.51
CA GLU A 17 -7.07 -12.73 -6.85
C GLU A 17 -7.28 -11.27 -6.41
N LEU A 18 -6.85 -10.91 -5.20
CA LEU A 18 -6.88 -9.53 -4.74
C LEU A 18 -6.00 -8.64 -5.62
N MET A 19 -4.83 -9.13 -6.01
CA MET A 19 -3.93 -8.33 -6.85
C MET A 19 -4.55 -8.04 -8.21
N GLU A 20 -5.09 -9.04 -8.89
CA GLU A 20 -5.76 -8.88 -10.17
C GLU A 20 -6.94 -7.92 -10.05
N TYR A 21 -7.75 -8.08 -9.00
CA TYR A 21 -8.89 -7.22 -8.71
C TYR A 21 -8.51 -5.75 -8.52
N LEU A 22 -7.47 -5.49 -7.72
CA LEU A 22 -7.00 -4.13 -7.45
C LEU A 22 -6.34 -3.54 -8.70
N GLN A 23 -5.50 -4.31 -9.41
CA GLN A 23 -4.86 -3.86 -10.65
C GLN A 23 -5.87 -3.51 -11.75
N SER A 24 -7.00 -4.22 -11.84
CA SER A 24 -8.03 -3.93 -12.85
C SER A 24 -8.85 -2.66 -12.54
N ARG A 25 -8.81 -2.17 -11.30
CA ARG A 25 -9.61 -1.00 -10.84
C ARG A 25 -8.78 0.20 -10.44
N TRP A 26 -7.47 0.01 -10.30
CA TRP A 26 -6.55 1.12 -10.18
C TRP A 26 -6.48 1.92 -11.46
N ASP A 27 -6.19 3.21 -11.29
CA ASP A 27 -6.02 4.13 -12.41
C ASP A 27 -4.98 3.60 -13.41
N GLU A 28 -5.24 3.82 -14.70
CA GLU A 28 -4.39 3.34 -15.78
C GLU A 28 -2.90 3.66 -15.56
N GLY A 29 -2.07 2.61 -15.61
CA GLY A 29 -0.62 2.69 -15.55
C GLY A 29 0.01 2.48 -14.17
N PHE A 30 -0.78 2.37 -13.10
CA PHE A 30 -0.23 1.95 -11.80
C PHE A 30 -0.17 0.42 -11.72
N SER A 31 1.04 -0.15 -11.77
CA SER A 31 1.27 -1.59 -11.67
C SER A 31 2.29 -1.91 -10.59
N PRO A 32 1.88 -1.99 -9.31
CA PRO A 32 2.80 -2.37 -8.27
C PRO A 32 3.12 -3.84 -8.42
N LYS A 33 4.40 -4.15 -8.35
CA LYS A 33 4.92 -5.51 -8.46
C LYS A 33 4.76 -6.21 -7.10
N PRO A 34 4.39 -7.49 -7.08
CA PRO A 34 4.46 -8.28 -5.87
C PRO A 34 5.91 -8.35 -5.40
N VAL A 35 6.14 -8.05 -4.13
CA VAL A 35 7.45 -8.16 -3.49
C VAL A 35 7.36 -9.24 -2.42
N LYS A 36 8.30 -10.18 -2.49
CA LYS A 36 8.47 -11.20 -1.45
C LYS A 36 9.38 -10.63 -0.36
N PHE A 37 8.90 -10.68 0.87
CA PHE A 37 9.71 -10.35 2.04
C PHE A 37 10.07 -11.63 2.77
N ASP A 38 11.37 -11.85 2.94
CA ASP A 38 11.93 -13.00 3.67
C ASP A 38 12.35 -12.62 5.11
N HIS A 39 12.04 -11.40 5.54
CA HIS A 39 12.43 -10.86 6.85
C HIS A 39 11.23 -10.79 7.81
N ARG A 40 11.35 -11.40 8.99
CA ARG A 40 10.34 -11.29 10.06
C ARG A 40 10.16 -9.82 10.48
N PRO A 41 8.93 -9.40 10.85
CA PRO A 41 7.74 -10.22 11.11
C PRO A 41 6.83 -10.47 9.90
N VAL A 42 7.29 -10.12 8.69
CA VAL A 42 6.46 -10.02 7.48
C VAL A 42 6.99 -11.04 6.47
N ILE A 43 6.62 -12.32 6.65
CA ILE A 43 6.98 -13.41 5.73
C ILE A 43 5.80 -13.66 4.78
N GLY A 44 6.01 -13.51 3.48
CA GLY A 44 4.98 -13.73 2.47
C GLY A 44 5.15 -12.88 1.21
N THR A 45 4.16 -12.98 0.32
CA THR A 45 4.03 -12.10 -0.85
C THR A 45 3.17 -10.91 -0.46
N TYR A 46 3.67 -9.71 -0.78
CA TYR A 46 2.99 -8.46 -0.48
C TYR A 46 2.95 -7.60 -1.72
N MET A 47 1.87 -6.86 -1.87
CA MET A 47 1.80 -5.77 -2.83
C MET A 47 2.29 -4.52 -2.13
N VAL A 48 3.28 -3.85 -2.70
CA VAL A 48 3.91 -2.68 -2.07
C VAL A 48 3.44 -1.41 -2.74
N LEU A 49 2.97 -0.48 -1.93
CA LEU A 49 2.57 0.87 -2.30
C LEU A 49 3.58 1.88 -1.77
N PRO A 50 3.83 2.98 -2.49
CA PRO A 50 4.74 4.02 -2.02
C PRO A 50 4.17 4.67 -0.76
N GLY A 51 4.97 4.88 0.27
CA GLY A 51 4.53 5.53 1.51
C GLY A 51 5.18 6.90 1.68
N THR A 52 6.36 6.93 2.28
CA THR A 52 7.29 8.07 2.32
C THR A 52 8.68 7.57 1.94
N ARG A 53 9.70 8.44 1.96
CA ARG A 53 11.09 7.99 1.75
C ARG A 53 11.55 6.88 2.72
N ARG A 54 10.93 6.77 3.90
CA ARG A 54 11.33 5.83 4.96
C ARG A 54 10.33 4.72 5.21
N PHE A 55 9.15 4.78 4.60
CA PHE A 55 8.09 3.81 4.84
C PHE A 55 7.40 3.46 3.53
N CYS A 56 7.06 2.20 3.34
CA CYS A 56 6.09 1.79 2.33
C CYS A 56 4.80 1.32 3.01
N VAL A 57 3.73 1.22 2.23
CA VAL A 57 2.50 0.56 2.67
C VAL A 57 2.41 -0.79 1.97
N MET A 58 2.33 -1.86 2.74
CA MET A 58 2.20 -3.21 2.22
C MET A 58 0.75 -3.67 2.34
N ILE A 59 0.24 -4.27 1.26
CA ILE A 59 -1.08 -4.89 1.20
C ILE A 59 -0.92 -6.41 1.13
N TYR A 60 -1.70 -7.12 1.94
CA TYR A 60 -1.82 -8.58 1.88
C TYR A 60 -3.17 -9.05 2.42
N VAL A 61 -3.51 -10.32 2.20
CA VAL A 61 -4.74 -10.94 2.71
C VAL A 61 -4.44 -11.80 3.94
N ASN A 62 -5.39 -11.86 4.87
CA ASN A 62 -5.39 -12.85 5.94
C ASN A 62 -6.80 -13.34 6.26
N ALA A 63 -6.94 -14.20 7.27
CA ALA A 63 -8.22 -14.75 7.70
C ALA A 63 -9.28 -13.71 8.12
N LYS A 64 -8.91 -12.45 8.34
CA LYS A 64 -9.79 -11.35 8.73
C LYS A 64 -10.15 -10.40 7.57
N GLY A 65 -9.56 -10.59 6.38
CA GLY A 65 -9.76 -9.75 5.21
C GLY A 65 -8.47 -9.15 4.66
N VAL A 66 -8.57 -7.98 4.04
CA VAL A 66 -7.44 -7.27 3.45
C VAL A 66 -6.72 -6.45 4.52
N VAL A 67 -5.40 -6.53 4.57
CA VAL A 67 -4.56 -5.88 5.56
C VAL A 67 -3.62 -4.91 4.88
N LEU A 68 -3.58 -3.69 5.40
CA LEU A 68 -2.58 -2.69 5.04
C LEU A 68 -1.68 -2.44 6.24
N ILE A 69 -0.36 -2.48 6.04
CA ILE A 69 0.61 -2.15 7.10
C ILE A 69 1.63 -1.15 6.60
N THR A 70 2.12 -0.29 7.49
CA THR A 70 3.32 0.51 7.22
C THR A 70 4.56 -0.29 7.57
N TYR A 71 5.51 -0.32 6.66
CA TYR A 71 6.77 -1.03 6.85
C TYR A 71 7.95 -0.09 6.58
N PRO A 72 9.01 -0.09 7.42
CA PRO A 72 10.20 0.70 7.16
C PRO A 72 10.85 0.26 5.86
N THR A 73 11.08 1.21 4.97
CA THR A 73 11.69 0.96 3.67
C THR A 73 13.10 1.56 3.65
N ASP A 74 14.00 0.83 3.04
CA ASP A 74 15.33 1.24 2.61
C ASP A 74 15.23 2.28 1.49
N GLU A 75 16.03 3.35 1.55
CA GLU A 75 15.92 4.49 0.62
C GLU A 75 15.97 4.08 -0.85
N GLU A 76 16.77 3.05 -1.18
CA GLU A 76 16.90 2.54 -2.55
C GLU A 76 15.62 1.85 -3.05
N PHE A 77 14.93 1.13 -2.16
CA PHE A 77 13.66 0.49 -2.47
C PHE A 77 12.53 1.52 -2.59
N ALA A 78 12.54 2.58 -1.76
CA ALA A 78 11.60 3.69 -1.84
C ALA A 78 11.65 4.41 -3.19
N ILE A 79 12.87 4.70 -3.66
CA ILE A 79 13.11 5.40 -4.92
C ILE A 79 12.56 4.60 -6.10
N ARG A 80 12.85 3.28 -6.16
CA ARG A 80 12.36 2.39 -7.22
C ARG A 80 10.82 2.31 -7.27
N LEU A 81 10.17 2.30 -6.10
CA LEU A 81 8.70 2.24 -6.00
C LEU A 81 8.01 3.52 -6.45
N ILE A 82 8.64 4.68 -6.26
CA ILE A 82 8.09 5.99 -6.58
C ILE A 82 8.24 6.32 -8.08
N ASP A 83 9.24 5.75 -8.75
CA ASP A 83 9.47 5.95 -10.19
C ASP A 83 8.56 5.09 -11.08
N ASP A 84 8.05 3.97 -10.56
CA ASP A 84 7.13 3.06 -11.26
C ASP A 84 5.67 3.60 -11.34
N ILE A 85 5.40 4.84 -10.92
CA ILE A 85 4.05 5.41 -10.79
C ILE A 85 3.82 6.54 -11.80
N PRO A 86 2.95 6.36 -12.80
CA PRO A 86 2.66 7.40 -13.75
C PRO A 86 1.90 8.55 -13.10
N GLY A 87 2.37 9.78 -13.31
CA GLY A 87 1.96 10.99 -12.59
C GLY A 87 0.51 11.50 -12.75
N LYS A 88 -0.41 10.73 -13.32
CA LYS A 88 -1.81 11.14 -13.58
C LYS A 88 -2.89 10.35 -12.80
N SER A 89 -2.52 9.42 -11.92
CA SER A 89 -3.47 8.63 -11.11
C SER A 89 -3.77 9.24 -9.74
N THR A 90 -4.90 8.88 -9.14
CA THR A 90 -5.23 9.10 -7.72
C THR A 90 -4.14 8.52 -6.82
N LEU A 91 -3.62 7.35 -7.20
CA LEU A 91 -2.47 6.71 -6.54
C LEU A 91 -1.18 7.52 -6.73
N ALA A 92 -0.99 8.18 -7.89
CA ALA A 92 0.09 9.13 -8.09
C ALA A 92 -0.10 10.42 -7.28
N GLY A 93 -1.34 10.86 -7.04
CA GLY A 93 -1.64 11.96 -6.12
C GLY A 93 -1.23 11.60 -4.69
N ILE A 94 -1.60 10.40 -4.23
CA ILE A 94 -1.19 9.86 -2.93
C ILE A 94 0.35 9.72 -2.89
N ALA A 95 0.98 9.17 -3.93
CA ALA A 95 2.43 9.04 -4.03
C ALA A 95 3.17 10.39 -4.16
N ALA A 96 2.59 11.41 -4.79
CA ALA A 96 3.19 12.74 -4.91
C ALA A 96 3.27 13.41 -3.54
N LEU A 97 2.25 13.20 -2.69
CA LEU A 97 2.28 13.66 -1.30
C LEU A 97 3.45 13.04 -0.52
N SER A 98 3.84 11.79 -0.82
CA SER A 98 5.01 11.15 -0.20
C SER A 98 6.32 11.94 -0.35
N ARG A 99 6.46 12.69 -1.45
CA ARG A 99 7.69 13.43 -1.79
C ARG A 99 7.83 14.73 -1.01
N CYS A 100 6.77 15.20 -0.35
CA CYS A 100 6.72 16.50 0.33
C CYS A 100 7.03 16.42 1.85
N PHE A 101 7.33 15.25 2.41
CA PHE A 101 7.47 15.08 3.87
C PHE A 101 8.94 15.04 4.36
N ASP A 102 9.16 15.62 5.55
CA ASP A 102 10.46 15.97 6.13
C ASP A 102 10.98 14.95 7.17
N ARG A 103 12.31 14.83 7.28
CA ARG A 103 13.10 13.73 7.88
C ARG A 103 12.79 13.37 9.34
N GLU A 104 12.19 14.26 10.15
CA GLU A 104 11.94 14.01 11.59
C GLU A 104 10.47 13.73 11.94
N LYS A 105 9.51 14.04 11.05
CA LYS A 105 8.06 13.94 11.35
C LYS A 105 7.39 12.66 10.84
N ASP A 106 8.06 11.89 9.99
CA ASP A 106 7.48 10.79 9.19
C ASP A 106 6.76 9.68 9.96
N ARG A 107 7.25 9.32 11.15
CA ARG A 107 6.78 8.12 11.86
C ARG A 107 5.46 8.32 12.64
N LYS A 108 5.07 9.57 12.92
CA LYS A 108 3.87 9.91 13.70
C LYS A 108 2.79 10.68 12.91
N GLY A 109 3.01 10.98 11.62
CA GLY A 109 2.04 11.71 10.81
C GLY A 109 1.97 11.22 9.37
N PRO A 110 2.99 11.51 8.53
CA PRO A 110 2.96 11.23 7.09
C PRO A 110 2.69 9.77 6.72
N ALA A 111 3.40 8.83 7.33
CA ALA A 111 3.23 7.41 7.02
C ALA A 111 1.85 6.87 7.45
N GLU A 112 1.30 7.40 8.54
CA GLU A 112 -0.05 7.02 9.02
C GLU A 112 -1.13 7.66 8.14
N GLU A 113 -0.94 8.89 7.69
CA GLU A 113 -1.84 9.56 6.73
C GLU A 113 -1.88 8.82 5.39
N MET A 114 -0.73 8.38 4.89
CA MET A 114 -0.64 7.56 3.68
C MET A 114 -1.35 6.22 3.87
N LEU A 115 -1.13 5.55 5.01
CA LEU A 115 -1.82 4.31 5.35
C LEU A 115 -3.34 4.50 5.36
N LEU A 116 -3.84 5.59 5.94
CA LEU A 116 -5.27 5.89 5.98
C LEU A 116 -5.83 6.14 4.58
N LYS A 117 -5.17 6.97 3.76
CA LYS A 117 -5.60 7.25 2.37
C LYS A 117 -5.67 5.98 1.53
N TYR A 118 -4.65 5.11 1.62
CA TYR A 118 -4.71 3.83 0.92
C TYR A 118 -5.79 2.90 1.47
N THR A 119 -6.00 2.92 2.79
CA THR A 119 -7.06 2.10 3.40
C THR A 119 -8.43 2.54 2.93
N GLU A 120 -8.69 3.85 2.85
CA GLU A 120 -9.94 4.42 2.36
C GLU A 120 -10.15 4.09 0.88
N TYR A 121 -9.14 4.27 0.05
CA TYR A 121 -9.22 3.96 -1.38
C TYR A 121 -9.43 2.47 -1.66
N VAL A 122 -8.66 1.59 -0.98
CA VAL A 122 -8.86 0.14 -1.12
C VAL A 122 -10.22 -0.27 -0.57
N ARG A 123 -10.70 0.36 0.50
CA ARG A 123 -12.04 0.10 1.03
C ARG A 123 -13.12 0.47 0.02
N SER A 124 -13.05 1.64 -0.60
CA SER A 124 -14.05 2.04 -1.60
C SER A 124 -14.09 1.07 -2.78
N LEU A 125 -12.92 0.61 -3.24
CA LEU A 125 -12.85 -0.39 -4.30
C LEU A 125 -13.43 -1.75 -3.90
N LEU A 126 -13.29 -2.15 -2.65
CA LEU A 126 -13.84 -3.42 -2.15
C LEU A 126 -15.33 -3.33 -1.82
N GLU A 127 -15.83 -2.15 -1.45
CA GLU A 127 -17.27 -1.88 -1.27
C GLU A 127 -18.03 -1.85 -2.60
N GLU A 128 -17.38 -1.55 -3.73
CA GLU A 128 -17.99 -1.64 -5.05
C GLU A 128 -18.22 -3.09 -5.54
N ASP A 129 -17.55 -4.10 -4.94
CA ASP A 129 -17.68 -5.52 -5.32
C ASP A 129 -18.77 -6.28 -4.53
N GLY A 130 -19.30 -5.70 -3.45
CA GLY A 130 -20.14 -6.39 -2.45
C GLY A 130 -21.34 -5.60 -1.98
#